data_AF-A0A2M8KUT8-F1
#
_entry.id   AF-A0A2M8KUT8-F1
#
_cell.length_a   1.000
_cell.length_b   1.000
_cell.length_c   1.000
_cell.angle_alpha   90.00
_cell.angle_beta   90.00
_cell.angle_gamma   90.00
#
_symmetry.space_group_name_H-M   'P 1'
#
loop_
_entity.id
_entity.type
_entity.pdbx_description
1 polymer ?
#
loop_
_entity_poly.entity_id
_entity_poly.type
_entity_poly.pdbx_seq_one_letter_code
_entity_poly.pdbx_strand_id
1 'polypeptide(L)'
;MVTPEKRLEPLQLFYKYHHRLPTYREAAKLWRIASTNAVSKIVHKLIEQGYIVKAPYGRLMPTRQFSALLLRGRVPAGFPLPNEEDVPD
;
A
#
# COMPACT_ATOMS: atom_id res chain seq x y z
N MET A 1 -15.83 10.72 -7.37
CA MET A 1 -15.68 9.58 -6.43
C MET A 1 -14.23 9.12 -6.49
N VAL A 2 -13.49 9.11 -5.38
CA VAL A 2 -12.12 8.57 -5.35
C VAL A 2 -12.24 7.05 -5.27
N THR A 3 -12.09 6.37 -6.40
CA THR A 3 -12.18 4.91 -6.49
C THR A 3 -11.07 4.26 -5.65
N PRO A 4 -11.36 3.26 -4.81
CA PRO A 4 -10.35 2.57 -3.99
C PRO A 4 -9.20 1.98 -4.82
N GLU A 5 -9.46 1.69 -6.09
CA GLU A 5 -8.49 1.23 -7.09
C GLU A 5 -7.27 2.15 -7.23
N LYS A 6 -7.44 3.48 -7.17
CA LYS A 6 -6.32 4.44 -7.26
C LYS A 6 -5.31 4.31 -6.12
N ARG A 7 -5.69 3.68 -5.01
CA ARG A 7 -4.81 3.46 -3.84
C ARG A 7 -4.07 2.12 -3.89
N LEU A 8 -4.45 1.23 -4.83
CA LEU A 8 -3.77 -0.04 -5.04
C LEU A 8 -2.45 0.14 -5.79
N GLU A 9 -2.37 1.03 -6.77
CA GLU A 9 -1.15 1.24 -7.57
C GLU A 9 0.09 1.52 -6.70
N PRO A 10 0.08 2.46 -5.73
CA PRO A 10 1.22 2.67 -4.85
C PRO A 10 1.54 1.46 -3.96
N LEU A 11 0.51 0.74 -3.48
CA LEU A 11 0.69 -0.47 -2.67
C LEU A 11 1.36 -1.58 -3.46
N GLN A 12 0.97 -1.74 -4.72
CA GLN A 12 1.50 -2.73 -5.63
C GLN A 12 2.95 -2.47 -5.99
N LEU A 13 3.30 -1.20 -6.22
CA LEU A 13 4.69 -0.79 -6.37
C LEU A 13 5.50 -1.11 -5.13
N PHE A 14 5.02 -0.69 -3.95
CA PHE A 14 5.67 -0.99 -2.69
C PHE A 14 5.91 -2.51 -2.52
N TYR A 15 4.89 -3.33 -2.80
CA TYR A 15 4.99 -4.78 -2.75
C TYR A 15 6.00 -5.34 -3.76
N LYS A 16 6.06 -4.79 -4.97
CA LYS A 16 7.01 -5.23 -6.01
C LYS A 16 8.47 -5.01 -5.58
N TYR A 17 8.78 -3.90 -4.92
CA TYR A 17 10.14 -3.57 -4.51
C TYR A 17 10.54 -4.18 -3.16
N HIS A 18 9.61 -4.29 -2.21
CA HIS A 18 9.92 -4.75 -0.85
C HIS A 18 9.47 -6.19 -0.55
N HIS A 19 8.74 -6.83 -1.47
CA HIS A 19 8.14 -8.16 -1.29
C HIS A 19 7.25 -8.30 -0.03
N ARG A 20 6.72 -7.17 0.46
CA ARG A 20 5.80 -7.08 1.60
C ARG A 20 4.85 -5.91 1.42
N LEU A 21 3.69 -5.95 2.08
CA LEU A 21 2.85 -4.76 2.18
C LEU A 21 3.42 -3.76 3.19
N PRO A 22 3.13 -2.45 3.02
CA PRO A 22 3.55 -1.44 3.97
C PRO A 22 2.84 -1.61 5.31
N THR A 23 3.51 -1.16 6.37
CA THR A 23 2.91 -0.89 7.67
C THR A 23 1.92 0.27 7.58
N TYR A 24 1.12 0.49 8.62
CA TYR A 24 0.19 1.63 8.67
C TYR A 24 0.92 2.99 8.55
N ARG A 25 2.13 3.11 9.12
CA ARG A 25 2.93 4.34 9.02
C ARG A 25 3.48 4.56 7.62
N GLU A 26 3.99 3.50 6.99
CA GLU A 26 4.45 3.57 5.59
C GLU A 26 3.29 3.86 4.64
N ALA A 27 2.12 3.24 4.85
CA ALA A 27 0.92 3.51 4.08
C ALA A 27 0.44 4.97 4.23
N ALA A 28 0.59 5.54 5.44
CA ALA A 28 0.35 6.97 5.68
C ALA A 28 1.25 7.86 4.81
N LYS A 29 2.56 7.57 4.80
CA LYS A 29 3.55 8.28 3.95
C LYS A 29 3.24 8.07 2.46
N LEU A 30 2.99 6.83 2.05
CA LEU A 30 2.71 6.42 0.66
C LEU A 30 1.51 7.15 0.07
N TRP A 31 0.44 7.30 0.85
CA TRP A 31 -0.79 7.99 0.43
C TRP A 31 -0.82 9.47 0.82
N ARG A 32 0.24 10.00 1.44
CA ARG A 32 0.31 11.39 1.96
C ARG A 32 -0.86 11.73 2.87
N ILE A 33 -1.19 10.81 3.78
CA ILE A 33 -2.28 10.95 4.75
C ILE A 33 -1.69 11.20 6.13
N ALA A 34 -2.07 12.32 6.75
CA ALA A 34 -1.59 12.69 8.08
C ALA A 34 -2.18 11.82 9.20
N SER A 35 -3.40 11.28 9.02
CA SER A 35 -4.10 10.54 10.07
C SER A 35 -4.00 9.02 9.89
N THR A 36 -3.41 8.34 10.87
CA THR A 36 -3.39 6.87 10.97
C THR A 36 -4.81 6.28 10.96
N ASN A 37 -5.79 6.99 11.51
CA ASN A 37 -7.18 6.53 11.51
C ASN A 37 -7.78 6.54 10.08
N ALA A 38 -7.46 7.57 9.28
CA ALA A 38 -7.85 7.61 7.89
C ALA A 38 -7.20 6.48 7.08
N VAL A 39 -5.91 6.19 7.33
CA VAL A 39 -5.21 5.03 6.74
C VAL A 39 -5.92 3.73 7.11
N SER A 40 -6.28 3.56 8.39
CA SER A 40 -6.97 2.36 8.87
C SER A 40 -8.30 2.14 8.16
N LYS A 41 -9.09 3.19 7.94
CA LYS A 41 -10.35 3.11 7.17
C LYS A 41 -10.11 2.66 5.73
N ILE A 42 -9.01 3.07 5.11
CA ILE A 42 -8.66 2.67 3.74
C ILE A 42 -8.25 1.21 3.70
N VAL A 43 -7.35 0.81 4.59
CA VAL A 43 -6.93 -0.58 4.75
C VAL A 43 -8.15 -1.47 4.98
N HIS A 44 -9.09 -1.05 5.82
CA HIS A 44 -10.30 -1.82 6.08
C HIS A 44 -11.16 -1.98 4.82
N LYS A 45 -11.35 -0.91 4.03
CA LYS A 45 -12.04 -1.01 2.73
C LYS A 45 -11.33 -1.96 1.75
N LEU A 46 -10.00 -1.96 1.73
CA LEU A 46 -9.24 -2.88 0.88
C LEU A 46 -9.36 -4.34 1.35
N ILE A 47 -9.53 -4.56 2.66
CA ILE A 47 -9.83 -5.88 3.24
C ILE A 47 -11.25 -6.32 2.85
N GLU A 48 -12.24 -5.45 3.03
CA GLU A 48 -13.65 -5.73 2.67
C GLU A 48 -13.80 -6.07 1.18
N GLN A 49 -13.00 -5.43 0.31
CA GLN A 49 -12.99 -5.70 -1.12
C GLN A 49 -12.14 -6.91 -1.53
N GLY A 50 -11.51 -7.60 -0.57
CA GLY A 50 -10.73 -8.82 -0.82
C GLY A 50 -9.35 -8.60 -1.42
N TYR A 51 -8.83 -7.37 -1.47
CA TYR A 51 -7.49 -7.08 -2.00
C TYR A 51 -6.38 -7.43 -1.02
N ILE A 52 -6.59 -7.17 0.27
CA ILE A 52 -5.58 -7.44 1.30
C ILE A 52 -6.23 -8.18 2.46
N VAL A 53 -5.43 -8.88 3.24
CA VAL A 53 -5.88 -9.54 4.47
C VAL A 53 -4.97 -9.16 5.63
N LYS A 54 -5.54 -9.20 6.83
CA LYS A 54 -4.78 -8.99 8.05
C LYS A 54 -4.21 -10.34 8.49
N ALA A 55 -2.89 -10.43 8.50
CA ALA A 55 -2.17 -11.57 9.02
C ALA A 55 -2.08 -11.51 10.55
N PRO A 56 -1.71 -12.62 11.20
CA PRO A 56 -1.32 -12.61 12.61
C PRO A 56 -0.30 -11.51 12.90
N TYR A 57 -0.34 -10.96 14.12
CA TYR A 57 0.55 -9.87 14.56
C TYR A 57 0.35 -8.52 13.85
N GLY A 58 -0.80 -8.32 13.19
CA GLY A 58 -1.17 -7.02 12.62
C GLY A 58 -0.44 -6.67 11.32
N ARG A 59 0.22 -7.64 10.68
CA ARG A 59 0.81 -7.48 9.35
C ARG A 59 -0.28 -7.51 8.29
N LEU A 60 -0.02 -6.86 7.16
CA LEU A 60 -0.88 -6.91 5.98
C LEU A 60 -0.28 -7.89 4.97
N MET A 61 -1.12 -8.73 4.37
CA MET A 61 -0.72 -9.65 3.29
C MET A 61 -1.56 -9.40 2.04
N PRO A 62 -0.95 -9.52 0.84
CA PRO A 62 -1.69 -9.43 -0.41
C PRO A 62 -2.55 -10.68 -0.62
N THR A 63 -3.69 -10.53 -1.29
CA THR A 63 -4.46 -11.67 -1.78
C THR A 63 -4.20 -11.92 -3.27
N ARG A 64 -4.77 -13.01 -3.80
CA ARG A 64 -4.75 -13.30 -5.24
C ARG A 64 -5.34 -12.16 -6.08
N GLN A 65 -6.36 -11.46 -5.56
CA GLN A 65 -7.01 -10.36 -6.27
C GLN A 65 -6.10 -9.12 -6.36
N PHE A 66 -5.29 -8.86 -5.33
CA PHE A 66 -4.26 -7.81 -5.37
C PHE A 66 -3.19 -8.09 -6.42
N SER A 67 -2.74 -9.34 -6.51
CA SER A 67 -1.76 -9.76 -7.52
C SER A 67 -2.34 -9.77 -8.93
N ALA A 68 -3.64 -10.04 -9.09
CA ALA A 68 -4.31 -10.00 -10.40
C ALA A 68 -4.33 -8.58 -11.02
N LEU A 69 -4.49 -7.53 -10.19
CA LEU A 69 -4.34 -6.14 -10.68
C LEU A 69 -2.89 -5.78 -11.01
N LEU A 70 -1.91 -6.31 -10.27
CA LEU A 70 -0.48 -6.08 -10.55
C LEU A 70 -0.11 -6.48 -11.99
N LEU A 71 -0.73 -7.54 -12.51
CA LEU A 71 -0.51 -8.02 -13.87
C LEU A 71 -1.14 -7.12 -14.95
N ARG A 72 -2.13 -6.27 -14.59
CA ARG A 72 -2.79 -5.32 -15.50
C ARG A 72 -2.05 -3.99 -15.61
N GLY A 73 -1.31 -3.58 -14.57
CA GLY A 73 -0.65 -2.28 -14.50
C GLY A 73 0.74 -2.28 -15.13
N ARG A 74 0.87 -1.83 -16.38
CA ARG A 74 2.14 -1.28 -16.89
C ARG A 74 2.43 0.01 -16.10
N VAL A 75 3.13 -0.08 -14.97
CA VAL A 75 3.50 1.12 -14.22
C VAL A 75 4.71 1.79 -14.90
N PRO A 76 4.63 3.09 -15.25
CA PRO A 76 5.77 3.82 -15.80
C PRO A 76 6.89 3.96 -14.75
N ALA A 77 8.11 3.67 -15.19
CA ALA A 77 9.32 3.77 -14.38
C ALA A 77 9.60 5.23 -14.00
N GLY A 78 9.24 5.62 -12.78
CA GLY A 78 9.52 6.98 -12.30
C GLY A 78 9.05 7.33 -10.89
N PHE A 79 8.51 6.39 -10.11
CA PHE A 79 8.07 6.71 -8.75
C PHE A 79 9.28 6.78 -7.81
N PRO A 80 9.59 7.95 -7.21
CA PRO A 80 10.67 8.06 -6.25
C PRO A 80 10.30 7.23 -5.02
N LEU A 81 11.14 6.25 -4.69
CA LEU A 81 11.09 5.58 -3.40
C LEU A 81 11.45 6.64 -2.34
N PRO A 82 10.68 6.78 -1.26
CA PRO A 82 11.15 7.56 -0.12
C PRO A 82 12.36 6.81 0.46
N ASN A 83 13.54 7.36 0.22
CA ASN A 83 14.77 7.02 0.92
C ASN A 83 14.60 7.36 2.41
N GLU A 84 14.83 6.40 3.29
CA GLU A 84 14.71 6.55 4.76
C GLU A 84 15.95 7.17 5.41
N GLU A 85 16.89 7.71 4.62
CA GLU A 85 18.17 8.23 5.12
C GLU A 85 18.19 9.76 5.03
N ASP A 86 17.64 10.40 6.06
CA ASP A 86 18.05 11.75 6.48
C ASP A 86 17.77 11.88 7.99
N VAL A 87 18.57 11.16 8.77
CA VAL A 87 18.73 11.44 10.20
C VAL A 87 20.03 12.25 10.29
N PRO A 88 19.99 13.59 10.30
CA PRO A 88 21.17 14.35 10.68
C PRO A 88 21.45 14.11 12.16
N ASP A 89 22.71 13.77 12.47
CA ASP A 89 23.25 13.63 13.82
C ASP A 89 23.00 14.88 14.70
#